data_AF-A0A7S1FTM9-F1
#
_entry.id   AF-A0A7S1FTM9-F1
#
_cell.length_a   1.000
_cell.length_b   1.000
_cell.length_c   1.000
_cell.angle_alpha   90.00
_cell.angle_beta   90.00
_cell.angle_gamma   90.00
#
_symmetry.space_group_name_H-M   'P 1'
#
loop_
_entity.id
_entity.type
_entity.pdbx_description
1 polymer ?
#
loop_
_entity_poly.entity_id
_entity_poly.type
_entity_poly.pdbx_seq_one_letter_code
_entity_poly.pdbx_strand_id
1 'polypeptide(L)'
;GGGNADSLVPLRTPEPPILCTGFEGSVVAQAADLFHFPTPDQEKKSCVGNGPLLTRDDESTRVPGVFLVGPSVTHGELSFCFVYKFRQRFAVVADAICQGLGMDTRAAVEECRRQDMYLDNFATCEDGCGDMC
;
A
#
# COMPACT_ATOMS: atom_id res chain seq x y z
N GLY A 1 34.97 -21.04 -23.10
CA GLY A 1 35.51 -21.08 -21.73
C GLY A 1 34.45 -20.51 -20.82
N GLY A 2 33.82 -21.35 -20.00
CA GLY A 2 32.69 -20.97 -19.16
C GLY A 2 33.13 -20.11 -17.98
N GLY A 3 32.52 -18.92 -17.86
CA GLY A 3 32.64 -18.05 -16.69
C GLY A 3 31.96 -18.72 -15.50
N ASN A 4 32.73 -18.92 -14.44
CA ASN A 4 32.33 -19.74 -13.30
C ASN A 4 31.63 -18.88 -12.23
N ALA A 5 30.42 -19.31 -11.89
CA ALA A 5 29.65 -19.18 -10.65
C ALA A 5 29.99 -18.03 -9.67
N ASP A 6 28.95 -17.26 -9.32
CA ASP A 6 28.88 -16.37 -8.15
C ASP A 6 29.49 -17.05 -6.92
N SER A 7 30.71 -16.64 -6.55
CA SER A 7 31.38 -17.18 -5.36
C SER A 7 30.77 -16.54 -4.11
N LEU A 8 30.01 -17.31 -3.35
CA LEU A 8 29.52 -16.88 -2.04
C LEU A 8 30.70 -16.70 -1.08
N VAL A 9 30.87 -15.48 -0.55
CA VAL A 9 31.88 -15.18 0.50
C VAL A 9 31.19 -15.24 1.86
N PRO A 10 31.48 -16.24 2.71
CA PRO A 10 30.87 -16.34 4.03
C PRO A 10 31.47 -15.28 4.98
N LEU A 11 30.62 -14.40 5.51
CA LEU A 11 31.01 -13.43 6.52
C LEU A 11 30.83 -14.06 7.91
N ARG A 12 31.90 -14.08 8.71
CA ARG A 12 31.89 -14.64 10.07
C ARG A 12 32.16 -13.52 11.08
N THR A 13 31.27 -13.39 12.05
CA THR A 13 31.37 -12.47 13.17
C THR A 13 30.86 -13.21 14.42
N PRO A 14 31.44 -12.98 15.61
CA PRO A 14 30.92 -13.52 16.86
C PRO A 14 29.62 -12.83 17.31
N GLU A 15 29.27 -11.68 16.74
CA GLU A 15 28.05 -10.96 17.03
C GLU A 15 26.85 -11.50 16.22
N PRO A 16 25.64 -11.59 16.81
CA PRO A 16 24.45 -11.97 16.07
C PRO A 16 24.11 -10.91 15.00
N PRO A 17 23.67 -11.32 13.79
CA PRO A 17 23.29 -10.38 12.75
C PRO A 17 22.05 -9.58 13.14
N ILE A 18 22.02 -8.31 12.74
CA ILE A 18 20.81 -7.47 12.84
C ILE A 18 20.00 -7.70 11.56
N LEU A 19 18.78 -8.24 11.72
CA LEU A 19 17.87 -8.49 10.61
C LEU A 19 16.95 -7.28 10.39
N CYS A 20 17.25 -6.49 9.35
CA CYS A 20 16.45 -5.35 8.92
C CYS A 20 15.55 -5.72 7.72
N THR A 21 14.86 -6.86 7.78
CA THR A 21 14.10 -7.43 6.65
C THR A 21 12.64 -6.97 6.57
N GLY A 22 12.21 -6.05 7.43
CA GLY A 22 10.84 -5.53 7.45
C GLY A 22 9.85 -6.45 8.16
N PHE A 23 8.58 -6.39 7.76
CA PHE A 23 7.45 -7.09 8.37
C PHE A 23 6.56 -7.74 7.30
N GLU A 24 5.91 -8.85 7.63
CA GLU A 24 4.93 -9.53 6.75
C GLU A 24 3.61 -8.74 6.62
N GLY A 25 3.25 -7.95 7.64
CA GLY A 25 2.02 -7.14 7.65
C GLY A 25 0.79 -7.91 8.14
N SER A 26 -0.10 -7.20 8.85
CA SER A 26 -1.29 -7.79 9.47
C SER A 26 -2.29 -8.37 8.47
N VAL A 27 -2.35 -7.81 7.25
CA VAL A 27 -3.28 -8.28 6.22
C VAL A 27 -2.95 -9.70 5.80
N VAL A 28 -1.68 -9.98 5.50
CA VAL A 28 -1.23 -11.33 5.12
C VAL A 28 -1.37 -12.29 6.30
N ALA A 29 -0.98 -11.85 7.50
CA ALA A 29 -0.96 -12.73 8.67
C ALA A 29 -2.35 -13.07 9.24
N GLN A 30 -3.36 -12.20 9.10
CA GLN A 30 -4.64 -12.32 9.82
C GLN A 30 -5.90 -12.13 8.97
N ALA A 31 -5.80 -11.58 7.76
CA ALA A 31 -6.96 -11.22 6.94
C ALA A 31 -6.80 -11.60 5.46
N ALA A 32 -5.89 -12.52 5.13
CA ALA A 32 -5.56 -12.85 3.76
C ALA A 32 -6.76 -13.44 2.98
N ASP A 33 -7.69 -14.08 3.68
CA ASP A 33 -8.94 -14.60 3.12
C ASP A 33 -9.93 -13.51 2.69
N LEU A 34 -9.75 -12.27 3.15
CA LEU A 34 -10.58 -11.13 2.78
C LEU A 34 -10.10 -10.38 1.53
N PHE A 35 -8.92 -10.71 1.00
CA PHE A 35 -8.32 -10.00 -0.14
C PHE A 35 -7.85 -10.97 -1.23
N HIS A 36 -7.73 -10.45 -2.45
CA HIS A 36 -6.89 -11.06 -3.48
C HIS A 36 -5.50 -10.45 -3.40
N PHE A 37 -4.48 -11.22 -3.79
CA PHE A 37 -3.09 -10.78 -3.86
C PHE A 37 -2.54 -10.96 -5.28
N PRO A 38 -1.56 -10.15 -5.71
CA PRO A 38 -0.90 -10.31 -7.00
C PRO A 38 -0.33 -11.72 -7.17
N THR A 39 -0.49 -12.27 -8.37
CA THR A 39 0.28 -13.45 -8.80
C THR A 39 1.73 -13.06 -9.13
N PRO A 40 2.68 -14.01 -9.21
CA PRO A 40 4.10 -13.71 -9.49
C PRO A 40 4.35 -12.86 -10.74
N ASP A 41 3.49 -12.97 -11.77
CA ASP A 41 3.55 -12.18 -13.01
C ASP A 41 2.92 -10.77 -12.88
N GLN A 42 2.17 -10.53 -11.82
CA GLN A 42 1.52 -9.24 -11.51
C GLN A 42 2.27 -8.45 -10.42
N GLU A 43 3.36 -9.01 -9.88
CA GLU A 43 4.17 -8.35 -8.87
C GLU A 43 4.78 -7.05 -9.39
N LYS A 44 4.71 -6.01 -8.57
CA LYS A 44 5.28 -4.70 -8.86
C LYS A 44 6.26 -4.32 -7.78
N LYS A 45 7.30 -3.58 -8.15
CA LYS A 45 8.28 -3.07 -7.19
C LYS A 45 7.63 -1.97 -6.36
N SER A 46 7.23 -2.31 -5.14
CA SER A 46 6.70 -1.40 -4.13
C SER A 46 7.60 -1.44 -2.89
N CYS A 47 7.57 -0.39 -2.06
CA CYS A 47 8.36 -0.33 -0.82
C CYS A 47 7.91 -1.34 0.24
N VAL A 48 6.68 -1.83 0.14
CA VAL A 48 6.06 -2.78 1.09
C VAL A 48 5.81 -4.15 0.47
N GLY A 49 6.34 -4.41 -0.73
CA GLY A 49 6.16 -5.67 -1.46
C GLY A 49 4.78 -5.78 -2.12
N ASN A 50 4.27 -7.01 -2.22
CA ASN A 50 3.01 -7.32 -2.89
C ASN A 50 1.84 -7.16 -1.91
N GLY A 51 1.33 -5.94 -1.79
CA GLY A 51 0.11 -5.66 -1.04
C GLY A 51 -1.14 -6.28 -1.68
N PRO A 52 -2.27 -6.30 -0.96
CA PRO A 52 -3.53 -6.80 -1.50
C PRO A 52 -4.00 -5.98 -2.70
N LEU A 53 -4.71 -6.64 -3.61
CA LEU A 53 -5.36 -5.99 -4.76
C LEU A 53 -6.63 -5.27 -4.29
N LEU A 54 -6.62 -3.95 -4.46
CA LEU A 54 -7.69 -3.06 -4.04
C LEU A 54 -8.35 -2.36 -5.23
N THR A 55 -9.60 -1.95 -5.06
CA THR A 55 -10.24 -0.97 -5.95
C THR A 55 -9.60 0.40 -5.75
N ARG A 56 -9.95 1.36 -6.62
CA ARG A 56 -9.44 2.74 -6.50
C ARG A 56 -9.81 3.42 -5.17
N ASP A 57 -10.79 2.91 -4.45
CA ASP A 57 -11.28 3.49 -3.20
C ASP A 57 -10.81 2.68 -1.96
N ASP A 58 -9.76 1.86 -2.14
CA ASP A 58 -9.16 0.96 -1.14
C ASP A 58 -10.10 -0.17 -0.66
N GLU A 59 -11.10 -0.52 -1.46
CA GLU A 59 -11.97 -1.67 -1.19
C GLU A 59 -11.31 -2.98 -1.64
N SER A 60 -11.59 -4.06 -0.92
CA SER A 60 -11.20 -5.41 -1.32
C SER A 60 -11.83 -5.76 -2.68
N THR A 61 -11.00 -6.29 -3.59
CA THR A 61 -11.47 -6.88 -4.86
C THR A 61 -12.06 -8.27 -4.69
N ARG A 62 -12.09 -8.81 -3.47
CA ARG A 62 -12.61 -10.15 -3.14
C ARG A 62 -13.92 -10.09 -2.36
N VAL A 63 -14.03 -9.19 -1.38
CA VAL A 63 -15.18 -9.09 -0.47
C VAL A 63 -15.72 -7.65 -0.49
N PRO A 64 -16.89 -7.41 -1.09
CA PRO A 64 -17.52 -6.09 -1.08
C PRO A 64 -17.79 -5.58 0.35
N GLY A 65 -17.61 -4.29 0.58
CA GLY A 65 -17.78 -3.63 1.88
C GLY A 65 -16.60 -3.79 2.85
N VAL A 66 -15.52 -4.47 2.44
CA VAL A 66 -14.27 -4.55 3.21
C VAL A 66 -13.27 -3.56 2.63
N PHE A 67 -12.77 -2.64 3.45
CA PHE A 67 -11.81 -1.61 3.05
C PHE A 67 -10.50 -1.77 3.81
N LEU A 68 -9.39 -1.41 3.16
CA LEU A 68 -8.07 -1.39 3.78
C LEU A 68 -7.59 0.05 3.97
N VAL A 69 -7.03 0.33 5.14
CA VAL A 69 -6.37 1.61 5.43
C VAL A 69 -5.00 1.37 6.06
N GLY A 70 -4.11 2.35 5.93
CA GLY A 70 -2.80 2.35 6.57
C GLY A 70 -1.63 1.97 5.65
N PRO A 71 -0.46 1.62 6.21
CA PRO A 71 0.80 1.51 5.46
C PRO A 71 0.87 0.32 4.50
N SER A 72 -0.08 -0.62 4.59
CA SER A 72 -0.18 -1.79 3.70
C SER A 72 -0.96 -1.50 2.42
N VAL A 73 -1.53 -0.30 2.25
CA VAL A 73 -2.22 0.09 1.01
C VAL A 73 -1.19 0.27 -0.10
N THR A 74 -1.45 -0.37 -1.24
CA THR A 74 -0.62 -0.29 -2.44
C THR A 74 -1.47 -0.12 -3.69
N HIS A 75 -1.05 0.77 -4.58
CA HIS A 75 -1.68 1.02 -5.89
C HIS A 75 -0.64 0.89 -6.99
N GLY A 76 -0.48 -0.31 -7.54
CA GLY A 76 0.57 -0.57 -8.51
C GLY A 76 1.97 -0.47 -7.89
N GLU A 77 2.77 0.49 -8.34
CA GLU A 77 4.09 0.78 -7.76
C GLU A 77 3.99 1.75 -6.56
N LEU A 78 2.84 2.41 -6.39
CA LEU A 78 2.63 3.36 -5.30
C LEU A 78 2.47 2.63 -3.97
N SER A 79 3.29 3.03 -3.01
CA SER A 79 3.29 2.51 -1.64
C SER A 79 2.93 3.62 -0.67
N PHE A 80 1.95 3.37 0.19
CA PHE A 80 1.50 4.32 1.21
C PHE A 80 2.19 4.10 2.56
N CYS A 81 3.45 3.69 2.58
CA CYS A 81 4.16 3.28 3.79
C CYS A 81 4.51 4.42 4.78
N PHE A 82 4.27 5.68 4.40
CA PHE A 82 4.46 6.84 5.27
C PHE A 82 3.12 7.40 5.76
N VAL A 83 3.10 7.85 7.02
CA VAL A 83 1.89 8.40 7.67
C VAL A 83 1.27 9.54 6.87
N TYR A 84 2.09 10.44 6.34
CA TYR A 84 1.59 11.57 5.57
C TYR A 84 0.96 11.16 4.23
N LYS A 85 1.30 9.97 3.69
CA LYS A 85 0.70 9.41 2.47
C LYS A 85 -0.58 8.63 2.80
N PHE A 86 -0.52 7.59 3.64
CA PHE A 86 -1.72 6.76 3.87
C PHE A 86 -2.86 7.54 4.53
N ARG A 87 -2.57 8.59 5.31
CA ARG A 87 -3.64 9.39 5.93
C ARG A 87 -4.51 10.11 4.91
N GLN A 88 -3.99 10.39 3.71
CA GLN A 88 -4.73 11.05 2.63
C GLN A 88 -5.79 10.12 2.01
N ARG A 89 -5.74 8.83 2.34
CA ARG A 89 -6.67 7.81 1.87
C ARG A 89 -7.84 7.57 2.81
N PHE A 90 -7.75 8.02 4.07
CA PHE A 90 -8.84 7.84 5.05
C PHE A 90 -10.15 8.47 4.59
N ALA A 91 -10.08 9.68 4.03
CA ALA A 91 -11.27 10.38 3.56
C ALA A 91 -11.85 9.75 2.29
N VAL A 92 -11.03 9.11 1.44
CA VAL A 92 -11.47 8.36 0.26
C VAL A 92 -12.32 7.15 0.67
N VAL A 93 -11.83 6.37 1.64
CA VAL A 93 -12.57 5.21 2.18
C VAL A 93 -13.86 5.66 2.87
N ALA A 94 -13.80 6.72 3.68
CA ALA A 94 -14.99 7.27 4.34
C ALA A 94 -16.03 7.76 3.32
N ASP A 95 -15.61 8.40 2.23
CA ASP A 95 -16.49 8.84 1.15
C ASP A 95 -17.18 7.65 0.49
N ALA A 96 -16.43 6.61 0.11
CA ALA A 96 -16.97 5.41 -0.51
C ALA A 96 -18.04 4.72 0.37
N ILE A 97 -17.77 4.59 1.67
CA ILE A 97 -18.74 4.01 2.62
C ILE A 97 -20.00 4.87 2.72
N CYS A 98 -19.86 6.17 2.91
CA CYS A 98 -21.00 7.10 3.06
C CYS A 98 -21.85 7.18 1.79
N GLN A 99 -21.22 7.25 0.63
CA GLN A 99 -21.93 7.24 -0.66
C GLN A 99 -22.68 5.91 -0.88
N GLY A 100 -22.07 4.77 -0.50
CA GLY A 100 -22.74 3.47 -0.50
C GLY A 100 -23.96 3.40 0.42
N LEU A 101 -24.00 4.20 1.49
CA LEU A 101 -25.13 4.36 2.40
C LEU A 101 -26.12 5.47 1.96
N GLY A 102 -25.90 6.12 0.82
CA GLY A 102 -26.76 7.19 0.30
C GLY A 102 -26.61 8.52 1.04
N MET A 103 -25.47 8.76 1.70
CA MET A 103 -25.18 10.00 2.43
C MET A 103 -24.41 10.99 1.55
N ASP A 104 -24.75 12.28 1.64
CA ASP A 104 -24.01 13.36 0.96
C ASP A 104 -22.74 13.72 1.75
N THR A 105 -21.59 13.65 1.07
CA THR A 105 -20.25 13.84 1.64
C THR A 105 -19.53 15.05 1.07
N ARG A 106 -20.11 15.77 0.10
CA ARG A 106 -19.40 16.81 -0.69
C ARG A 106 -18.67 17.83 0.18
N ALA A 107 -19.32 18.36 1.21
CA ALA A 107 -18.72 19.34 2.11
C ALA A 107 -17.54 18.76 2.91
N ALA A 108 -17.62 17.50 3.34
CA ALA A 108 -16.54 16.83 4.05
C ALA A 108 -15.35 16.54 3.12
N VAL A 109 -15.61 16.08 1.89
CA VAL A 109 -14.59 15.85 0.86
C VAL A 109 -13.86 17.15 0.53
N GLU A 110 -14.59 18.26 0.37
CA GLU A 110 -13.99 19.58 0.10
C GLU A 110 -13.08 20.06 1.25
N GLU A 111 -13.47 19.85 2.52
CA GLU A 111 -12.60 20.13 3.67
C GLU A 111 -11.33 19.26 3.64
N CYS A 112 -11.47 17.94 3.43
CA CYS A 112 -10.31 17.05 3.38
C CYS A 112 -9.35 17.41 2.25
N ARG A 113 -9.86 17.84 1.08
CA ARG A 113 -9.03 18.36 -0.02
C ARG A 113 -8.26 19.61 0.38
N ARG A 114 -8.87 20.54 1.10
CA ARG A 114 -8.19 21.76 1.59
C ARG A 114 -7.07 21.49 2.59
N GLN A 115 -7.06 20.31 3.20
CA GLN A 115 -6.05 19.89 4.18
C GLN A 115 -5.03 18.89 3.61
N ASP A 116 -5.02 18.67 2.29
CA ASP A 116 -4.20 17.66 1.62
C ASP A 116 -4.42 16.25 2.19
N MET A 117 -5.67 15.94 2.56
CA MET A 117 -6.10 14.68 3.19
C MET A 117 -7.11 13.89 2.33
N TYR A 118 -7.19 14.19 1.03
CA TYR A 118 -8.04 13.46 0.08
C TYR A 118 -7.28 13.22 -1.23
N LEU A 119 -6.55 12.10 -1.30
CA LEU A 119 -5.80 11.71 -2.49
C LEU A 119 -6.57 10.65 -3.26
N ASP A 120 -7.27 11.03 -4.33
CA ASP A 120 -8.04 10.14 -5.20
C ASP A 120 -7.56 10.11 -6.66
N ASN A 121 -6.57 10.94 -6.98
CA ASN A 121 -5.88 10.95 -8.26
C ASN A 121 -4.40 10.62 -8.04
N PHE A 122 -3.94 9.55 -8.67
CA PHE A 122 -2.56 9.07 -8.56
C PHE A 122 -1.61 9.66 -9.59
N ALA A 123 -2.12 10.39 -10.59
CA ALA A 123 -1.30 10.99 -11.65
C ALA A 123 -0.30 12.04 -11.15
N THR A 124 -0.54 12.64 -9.99
CA THR A 124 0.35 13.62 -9.35
C THR A 124 1.46 12.99 -8.52
N CYS A 125 1.44 11.66 -8.32
CA CYS A 125 2.42 10.94 -7.50
C CYS A 125 3.62 10.41 -8.30
N GLU A 126 3.77 10.77 -9.59
CA GLU A 126 4.86 10.27 -10.45
C GLU A 126 6.24 10.85 -10.08
N ASP A 127 6.28 11.94 -9.31
CA ASP A 127 7.51 12.57 -8.84
C ASP A 127 7.94 12.03 -7.47
N GLY A 128 8.67 10.91 -7.48
CA GLY A 128 9.66 10.59 -6.45
C GLY A 128 9.18 9.99 -5.11
N CYS A 129 9.94 8.99 -4.65
CA CYS A 129 9.90 8.55 -3.26
C CYS A 129 10.40 9.68 -2.35
N GLY A 130 9.49 10.48 -1.80
CA GLY A 130 9.80 11.50 -0.81
C GLY A 130 8.97 12.78 -0.92
N ASP A 131 8.47 13.09 -2.12
CA ASP A 131 7.65 14.28 -2.29
C ASP A 131 6.16 14.01 -1.99
N MET A 132 5.49 15.09 -1.61
CA MET A 132 4.06 15.09 -1.32
C MET A 132 3.31 14.80 -2.62
N CYS A 133 2.52 13.72 -2.60
CA CYS A 133 1.23 13.76 -3.28
C CYS A 133 0.32 14.71 -2.48
#